data_AF-A0A9W4TC11-F1
#
_entry.id   AF-A0A9W4TC11-F1
#
_cell.length_a   1.000
_cell.length_b   1.000
_cell.length_c   1.000
_cell.angle_alpha   90.00
_cell.angle_beta   90.00
_cell.angle_gamma   90.00
#
_symmetry.space_group_name_H-M   'P 1'
#
loop_
_entity.id
_entity.type
_entity.pdbx_description
1 polymer ?
#
loop_
_entity_poly.entity_id
_entity_poly.type
_entity_poly.pdbx_seq_one_letter_code
_entity_poly.pdbx_strand_id
1 'polypeptide(L)' 'MTLIAPAVAPFEWTVDTVRELIRLRRDNHEDFEFVSNNRHERIWRTISNQLFLNRGFAASPFQCHKKWYSLKYEYKNFK' A
#
# COMPACT_ATOMS: atom_id res chain seq x y z
N MET A 1 -38.84 -3.30 6.33
CA MET A 1 -37.66 -3.16 5.45
C MET A 1 -36.42 -3.28 6.30
N THR A 2 -35.76 -4.44 6.33
CA THR A 2 -34.53 -4.67 7.09
C THR A 2 -33.34 -4.21 6.23
N LEU A 3 -32.64 -3.16 6.68
CA LEU A 3 -31.37 -2.74 6.10
C LEU A 3 -30.32 -3.81 6.44
N ILE A 4 -29.99 -4.66 5.47
CA ILE A 4 -28.80 -5.52 5.56
C ILE A 4 -27.61 -4.58 5.41
N ALA A 5 -26.91 -4.31 6.50
CA ALA A 5 -25.61 -3.64 6.41
C ALA A 5 -24.72 -4.47 5.48
N PRO A 6 -24.06 -3.88 4.46
CA PRO A 6 -23.16 -4.62 3.60
C PRO A 6 -22.11 -5.27 4.49
N ALA A 7 -21.96 -6.59 4.39
CA ALA A 7 -20.89 -7.31 5.05
C ALA A 7 -19.57 -6.62 4.68
N VAL A 8 -18.85 -6.11 5.68
CA VAL A 8 -17.56 -5.47 5.46
C VAL A 8 -16.67 -6.51 4.79
N ALA A 9 -16.35 -6.30 3.51
CA ALA A 9 -15.48 -7.19 2.78
C ALA A 9 -14.16 -7.33 3.56
N PRO A 10 -13.60 -8.55 3.68
CA PRO A 10 -12.32 -8.74 4.35
C PRO A 10 -11.27 -7.81 3.74
N PHE A 11 -10.42 -7.22 4.57
CA PHE A 11 -9.30 -6.43 4.09
C PHE A 11 -8.31 -7.34 3.35
N GLU A 12 -8.41 -7.34 2.02
CA GLU A 12 -7.63 -8.24 1.16
C GLU A 12 -6.91 -7.46 0.05
N TRP A 13 -5.62 -7.76 -0.12
CA TRP A 13 -4.81 -7.19 -1.18
C TRP A 13 -5.07 -7.90 -2.50
N THR A 14 -5.86 -7.28 -3.38
CA THR A 14 -6.05 -7.77 -4.75
C THR A 14 -4.82 -7.51 -5.61
N VAL A 15 -4.71 -8.20 -6.75
CA VAL A 15 -3.59 -8.03 -7.67
C VAL A 15 -3.48 -6.58 -8.16
N ASP A 16 -4.61 -5.93 -8.43
CA ASP A 16 -4.59 -4.55 -8.94
C ASP A 16 -4.20 -3.53 -7.87
N THR A 17 -4.60 -3.73 -6.61
CA THR A 17 -4.14 -2.85 -5.51
C THR A 17 -2.67 -3.07 -5.19
N VAL A 18 -2.16 -4.29 -5.33
CA VAL A 18 -0.73 -4.60 -5.21
C VAL A 18 0.07 -3.95 -6.34
N ARG A 19 -0.39 -4.04 -7.59
CA ARG A 19 0.26 -3.37 -8.73
C ARG A 19 0.31 -1.86 -8.54
N GLU A 20 -0.79 -1.27 -8.07
CA GLU A 20 -0.85 0.15 -7.76
C GLU A 20 0.14 0.54 -6.66
N LEU A 21 0.21 -0.23 -5.57
CA LEU A 21 1.19 -0.01 -4.49
C LEU A 21 2.62 -0.05 -5.01
N ILE A 22 2.97 -1.01 -5.86
CA ILE A 22 4.30 -1.12 -6.47
C ILE A 22 4.60 0.11 -7.33
N ARG A 23 3.64 0.54 -8.14
CA ARG A 23 3.77 1.72 -9.01
C ARG A 23 4.01 2.99 -8.18
N LEU A 24 3.16 3.25 -7.18
CA LEU A 24 3.31 4.39 -6.27
C LEU A 24 4.65 4.35 -5.52
N ARG A 25 5.10 3.17 -5.09
CA ARG A 25 6.39 3.04 -4.41
C ARG A 25 7.58 3.34 -5.32
N ARG A 26 7.51 2.93 -6.59
CA ARG A 26 8.49 3.27 -7.61
C ARG A 26 8.48 4.77 -7.91
N ASP A 27 7.31 5.36 -8.04
CA ASP A 27 7.17 6.79 -8.38
C ASP A 27 7.68 7.70 -7.23
N ASN A 28 7.69 7.20 -5.98
CA ASN A 28 8.31 7.87 -4.83
C ASN A 28 9.73 7.35 -4.54
N HIS A 29 10.40 6.65 -5.48
CA HIS A 29 11.68 5.99 -5.20
C HIS A 29 12.76 6.96 -4.70
N GLU A 30 12.94 8.08 -5.39
CA GLU A 30 13.93 9.10 -5.03
C GLU A 30 13.70 9.64 -3.62
N ASP A 31 12.46 9.92 -3.23
CA ASP A 31 12.14 10.39 -1.87
C ASP A 31 12.58 9.39 -0.80
N PHE A 32 12.49 8.09 -1.07
CA PHE A 32 12.97 7.08 -0.12
C PHE A 32 14.51 6.97 -0.05
N GLU A 33 15.22 7.33 -1.12
CA GLU A 33 16.69 7.31 -1.16
C GLU A 33 17.30 8.56 -0.52
N PHE A 34 16.70 9.73 -0.71
CA PHE A 34 17.24 11.02 -0.25
C PHE A 34 16.75 11.44 1.14
N VAL A 35 15.68 10.83 1.65
CA VAL A 35 15.08 11.20 2.93
C VAL A 35 15.47 10.20 4.02
N SER A 36 15.84 10.71 5.19
CA SER A 36 16.14 9.90 6.38
C SER A 36 14.96 9.00 6.78
N ASN A 37 15.25 7.80 7.27
CA ASN A 37 14.25 6.76 7.60
C ASN A 37 13.11 7.25 8.51
N ASN A 38 13.38 8.17 9.44
CA ASN A 38 12.38 8.75 10.35
C ASN A 38 11.30 9.59 9.63
N ARG A 39 11.49 9.94 8.36
CA ARG A 39 10.54 10.70 7.55
C ARG A 39 9.83 9.83 6.49
N HIS A 40 10.18 8.55 6.39
CA HIS A 40 9.50 7.60 5.49
C HIS A 40 8.02 7.44 5.82
N GLU A 41 7.63 7.66 7.08
CA GLU A 41 6.21 7.65 7.48
C GLU A 41 5.37 8.62 6.64
N ARG A 42 5.91 9.82 6.35
CA ARG A 42 5.22 10.82 5.52
C ARG A 42 5.04 10.32 4.09
N ILE A 43 6.05 9.64 3.54
CA ILE A 43 5.97 9.08 2.18
C ILE A 43 4.94 7.94 2.15
N TRP A 44 4.94 7.06 3.15
CA TRP A 44 3.93 6.01 3.27
C TRP A 44 2.51 6.56 3.44
N ARG A 45 2.36 7.71 4.11
CA ARG A 45 1.08 8.41 4.19
C ARG A 45 0.62 8.93 2.84
N THR A 46 1.52 9.51 2.05
CA THR A 46 1.23 9.91 0.67
C THR A 46 0.80 8.70 -0.17
N ILE A 47 1.53 7.59 -0.10
CA ILE A 47 1.21 6.36 -0.83
C ILE A 47 -0.17 5.82 -0.44
N SER A 48 -0.46 5.73 0.86
CA SER A 48 -1.75 5.27 1.39
C SER A 48 -2.91 6.11 0.85
N ASN A 49 -2.77 7.44 0.86
CA ASN A 49 -3.78 8.35 0.32
C ASN A 49 -3.98 8.15 -1.18
N GLN A 50 -2.89 8.05 -1.96
CA GLN A 50 -2.97 7.85 -3.41
C GLN A 50 -3.58 6.49 -3.78
N LEU A 51 -3.28 5.45 -3.00
CA LEU A 51 -3.86 4.13 -3.21
C LEU A 51 -5.38 4.14 -2.99
N PHE A 52 -5.85 4.89 -1.98
CA PHE A 52 -7.28 5.11 -1.79
C PHE A 52 -7.90 5.91 -2.95
N LEU A 53 -7.27 7.00 -3.39
CA LEU A 53 -7.79 7.81 -4.50
C LEU A 53 -7.85 7.03 -5.82
N ASN A 54 -6.84 6.20 -6.10
CA ASN A 54 -6.73 5.49 -7.38
C ASN A 54 -7.58 4.21 -7.44
N ARG A 55 -7.82 3.55 -6.30
CA ARG A 55 -8.43 2.21 -6.24
C ARG A 55 -9.59 2.06 -5.26
N GLY A 56 -9.92 3.10 -4.48
CA GLY A 56 -10.86 3.00 -3.36
C GLY A 56 -10.37 2.09 -2.23
N PHE A 57 -9.07 1.74 -2.21
CA PHE A 57 -8.52 0.77 -1.29
C PHE A 57 -7.97 1.44 -0.03
N ALA A 58 -8.71 1.34 1.07
CA ALA A 58 -8.38 1.96 2.35
C ALA A 58 -7.34 1.14 3.12
N ALA A 59 -6.07 1.26 2.76
CA ALA A 59 -4.95 0.71 3.52
C ALA A 59 -4.22 1.81 4.28
N SER A 60 -3.89 1.56 5.55
CA SER A 60 -3.08 2.48 6.36
C SER A 60 -1.63 2.57 5.84
N PRO A 61 -0.89 3.64 6.21
CA PRO A 61 0.52 3.76 5.84
C PRO A 61 1.36 2.56 6.28
N PHE A 62 1.08 2.03 7.49
CA PHE A 62 1.75 0.86 8.03
C PHE A 62 1.40 -0.44 7.25
N GLN A 63 0.15 -0.60 6.83
CA GLN A 63 -0.26 -1.74 5.99
C GLN A 63 0.44 -1.70 4.63
N CYS A 64 0.55 -0.52 4.00
CA CYS A 64 1.30 -0.34 2.75
C CYS A 64 2.77 -0.70 2.92
N HIS A 65 3.40 -0.19 3.99
CA HIS A 65 4.78 -0.50 4.36
C HIS A 65 5.00 -2.02 4.53
N LYS A 66 4.18 -2.68 5.37
CA LYS A 66 4.28 -4.13 5.61
C LYS A 66 4.11 -4.92 4.32
N LYS A 67 3.13 -4.58 3.48
CA LYS A 67 2.89 -5.28 2.21
C LYS A 67 4.07 -5.13 1.25
N TRP A 68 4.62 -3.93 1.11
CA TRP A 68 5.82 -3.69 0.28
C TRP A 68 7.01 -4.56 0.70
N TYR A 69 7.30 -4.63 2.01
CA TYR A 69 8.40 -5.47 2.50
C TYR A 69 8.15 -6.96 2.29
N SER A 70 6.91 -7.44 2.43
CA SER A 70 6.53 -8.82 2.07
C SER A 70 6.82 -9.10 0.60
N LEU A 71 6.36 -8.22 -0.31
CA LEU A 71 6.58 -8.36 -1.75
C LEU A 71 8.07 -8.36 -2.10
N LYS A 72 8.86 -7.47 -1.49
CA LYS A 72 10.31 -7.41 -1.70
C LYS A 72 11.01 -8.67 -1.18
N TYR A 73 10.59 -9.20 -0.04
CA TYR A 73 11.12 -10.44 0.51
C TYR A 73 10.77 -11.64 -0.37
N GLU A 74 9.50 -11.78 -0.76
CA GLU A 74 9.03 -12.84 -1.65
C GLU A 74 9.77 -12.81 -2.98
N TYR A 75 9.93 -11.63 -3.61
CA TYR A 75 10.68 -11.49 -4.86
C TYR A 75 12.15 -11.92 -4.73
N LYS A 76 12.81 -11.56 -3.63
CA LYS A 76 14.21 -11.95 -3.39
C LYS A 76 14.41 -13.44 -3.12
N ASN A 77 13.39 -14.09 -2.57
CA ASN A 77 13.44 -15.51 -2.20
C ASN A 77 12.74 -16.40 -3.23
N PHE A 78 12.19 -15.81 -4.29
CA PHE A 78 11.67 -16.54 -5.43
C PHE A 78 12.85 -17.19 -6.16
N LYS A 79 12.83 -18.52 -6.30
CA LYS A 79 13.85 -19.31 -6.99
C LYS A 79 13.50 -19.50 -8.46
#